data_AF-A0A961J123-F1
#
_entry.id   AF-A0A961J123-F1
#
_cell.length_a   1.000
_cell.length_b   1.000
_cell.length_c   1.000
_cell.angle_alpha   90.00
_cell.angle_beta   90.00
_cell.angle_gamma   90.00
#
_symmetry.space_group_name_H-M   'P 1'
#
loop_
_entity.id
_entity.type
_entity.pdbx_description
1 polymer ?
#
loop_
_entity_poly.entity_id
_entity_poly.type
_entity_poly.pdbx_seq_one_letter_code
_entity_poly.pdbx_strand_id
1 'polypeptide(L)'
;MTVHLRHWLACLAVSAATGGAARAQDCAPLPWGRFLSPGPQEFQVVNLHRVRDGAAIYEVHFGALAGDYAKLYLFAEYDAAGCLLRALSVGSYTATAGLDAQAGDGDDGRLYHIDLYEPGSHSTLGMQRGKPKLDAVRALALDVFKNPARGATAPGEDRSE
;
A
#
# COMPACT_ATOMS: atom_id res chain seq x y z
N MET A 1 5.81 -17.05 20.98
CA MET A 1 5.17 -17.66 19.80
C MET A 1 5.44 -16.77 18.60
N THR A 2 6.46 -17.10 17.82
CA THR A 2 6.95 -16.28 16.71
C THR A 2 6.23 -16.74 15.45
N VAL A 3 5.15 -16.06 15.07
CA VAL A 3 4.40 -16.40 13.86
C VAL A 3 5.19 -15.92 12.64
N HIS A 4 5.51 -16.87 11.76
CA HIS A 4 6.26 -16.67 10.53
C HIS A 4 5.60 -15.63 9.61
N LEU A 5 6.17 -14.42 9.57
CA LEU A 5 5.82 -13.32 8.64
C LEU A 5 6.08 -13.63 7.16
N ARG A 6 6.70 -14.78 6.84
CA ARG A 6 7.24 -15.09 5.49
C ARG A 6 6.24 -15.64 4.46
N HIS A 7 5.00 -15.95 4.83
CA HIS A 7 4.12 -16.75 3.96
C HIS A 7 2.94 -16.02 3.29
N TRP A 8 2.62 -14.79 3.66
CA TRP A 8 1.38 -14.15 3.19
C TRP A 8 1.53 -13.39 1.86
N LEU A 9 2.75 -13.05 1.45
CA LEU A 9 3.03 -12.36 0.17
C LEU A 9 3.56 -13.29 -0.94
N ALA A 10 3.81 -14.57 -0.63
CA ALA A 10 4.35 -15.54 -1.58
C ALA A 10 3.29 -16.21 -2.49
N CYS A 11 1.99 -16.00 -2.24
CA CYS A 11 0.92 -16.63 -3.03
C CYS A 11 0.50 -15.85 -4.30
N LEU A 12 1.25 -14.81 -4.71
CA LEU A 12 0.97 -14.06 -5.93
C LEU A 12 1.61 -14.63 -7.21
N ALA A 13 2.11 -15.87 -7.16
CA ALA A 13 2.61 -16.57 -8.33
C ALA A 13 1.46 -17.20 -9.12
N VAL A 14 1.14 -16.55 -10.25
CA VAL A 14 0.35 -17.09 -11.36
C VAL A 14 0.72 -18.55 -11.63
N SER A 15 -0.29 -19.43 -11.58
CA SER A 15 -0.18 -20.78 -12.11
C SER A 15 -0.03 -20.72 -13.63
N ALA A 16 1.21 -20.81 -14.10
CA ALA A 16 1.52 -21.22 -15.47
C ALA A 16 2.82 -22.03 -15.47
N ALA A 17 2.66 -23.34 -15.58
CA ALA A 17 3.56 -24.33 -16.16
C ALA A 17 5.06 -24.33 -15.77
N THR A 18 5.44 -25.48 -15.17
CA THR A 18 6.74 -26.18 -15.28
C THR A 18 8.01 -25.48 -14.79
N GLY A 19 8.55 -26.00 -13.68
CA GLY A 19 10.00 -26.18 -13.53
C GLY A 19 10.75 -25.01 -12.89
N GLY A 20 10.65 -24.90 -11.57
CA GLY A 20 11.56 -24.09 -10.77
C GLY A 20 10.91 -23.75 -9.45
N ALA A 21 11.31 -24.44 -8.38
CA ALA A 21 11.08 -23.93 -7.04
C ALA A 21 11.73 -22.54 -7.00
N ALA A 22 10.92 -21.49 -7.08
CA ALA A 22 11.38 -20.12 -6.92
C ALA A 22 12.14 -20.09 -5.58
N ARG A 23 13.46 -19.93 -5.66
CA ARG A 23 14.27 -19.71 -4.46
C ARG A 23 13.59 -18.59 -3.70
N ALA A 24 13.32 -18.81 -2.41
CA ALA A 24 12.99 -17.72 -1.52
C ALA A 24 14.15 -16.71 -1.65
N GLN A 25 13.95 -15.65 -2.43
CA GLN A 25 14.98 -14.65 -2.65
C GLN A 25 15.20 -13.91 -1.33
N ASP A 26 16.47 -13.66 -1.01
CA ASP A 26 16.88 -12.90 0.18
C ASP A 26 16.55 -11.41 -0.04
N CYS A 27 15.26 -11.07 -0.01
CA CYS A 27 14.81 -9.69 -0.09
C CYS A 27 15.26 -8.93 1.17
N ALA A 28 15.61 -7.65 0.97
CA ALA A 28 15.97 -6.79 2.08
C ALA A 28 14.84 -6.74 3.13
N PRO A 29 15.15 -6.76 4.44
CA PRO A 29 14.14 -6.64 5.46
C PRO A 29 13.48 -5.25 5.38
N LEU A 30 12.16 -5.22 5.34
CA LEU A 30 11.37 -3.98 5.34
C LEU A 30 10.80 -3.75 6.75
N PRO A 31 11.28 -2.77 7.52
CA PRO A 31 10.89 -2.58 8.92
C PRO A 31 9.40 -2.25 9.09
N TRP A 32 8.76 -1.76 8.03
CA TRP A 32 7.34 -1.42 7.96
C TRP A 32 6.44 -2.54 7.45
N GLY A 33 6.97 -3.72 7.06
CA GLY A 33 6.18 -4.79 6.46
C GLY A 33 4.96 -5.20 7.29
N ARG A 34 5.05 -5.09 8.62
CA ARG A 34 3.92 -5.36 9.54
C ARG A 34 2.71 -4.45 9.32
N PHE A 35 2.91 -3.20 8.90
CA PHE A 35 1.84 -2.23 8.66
C PHE A 35 1.06 -2.54 7.39
N LEU A 36 1.69 -3.24 6.44
CA LEU A 36 1.04 -3.66 5.20
C LEU A 36 0.20 -4.94 5.35
N SER A 37 0.35 -5.67 6.47
CA SER A 37 -0.39 -6.90 6.72
C SER A 37 -1.91 -6.68 6.59
N PRO A 38 -2.65 -7.60 5.95
CA PRO A 38 -4.11 -7.54 5.88
C PRO A 38 -4.77 -7.68 7.25
N GLY A 39 -4.08 -8.27 8.23
CA GLY A 39 -4.68 -8.62 9.52
C GLY A 39 -5.92 -9.51 9.30
N PRO A 40 -7.10 -9.13 9.84
CA PRO A 40 -8.33 -9.91 9.68
C PRO A 40 -9.07 -9.67 8.35
N GLN A 41 -8.59 -8.77 7.48
CA GLN A 41 -9.28 -8.48 6.23
C GLN A 41 -8.95 -9.50 5.13
N GLU A 42 -9.99 -9.95 4.42
CA GLU A 42 -9.81 -10.59 3.11
C GLU A 42 -9.24 -9.58 2.10
N PHE A 43 -8.45 -10.05 1.14
CA PHE A 43 -7.87 -9.21 0.10
C PHE A 43 -7.83 -9.90 -1.26
N GLN A 44 -7.80 -9.10 -2.32
CA GLN A 44 -7.66 -9.57 -3.69
C GLN A 44 -6.68 -8.68 -4.44
N VAL A 45 -5.78 -9.29 -5.20
CA VAL A 45 -5.04 -8.57 -6.23
C VAL A 45 -5.92 -8.45 -7.46
N VAL A 46 -6.24 -7.21 -7.81
CA VAL A 46 -7.20 -6.92 -8.89
C VAL A 46 -6.51 -6.46 -10.18
N ASN A 47 -5.29 -5.96 -10.09
CA ASN A 47 -4.57 -5.46 -11.25
C ASN A 47 -3.05 -5.52 -11.06
N LEU A 48 -2.32 -5.55 -12.18
CA LEU A 48 -0.87 -5.49 -12.26
C LEU A 48 -0.46 -4.43 -13.28
N HIS A 49 0.26 -3.42 -12.81
CA HIS A 49 0.78 -2.32 -13.64
C HIS A 49 2.27 -2.54 -13.87
N ARG A 50 2.67 -2.88 -15.10
CA ARG A 50 4.09 -3.05 -15.43
C ARG A 50 4.81 -1.69 -15.37
N VAL A 51 6.01 -1.72 -14.79
CA VAL A 51 6.94 -0.59 -14.69
C VAL A 51 8.19 -0.94 -15.51
N ARG A 52 9.18 -0.05 -15.55
CA ARG A 52 10.46 -0.27 -16.22
C ARG A 52 11.25 -1.41 -15.56
N ASP A 53 12.18 -1.99 -16.31
CA ASP A 53 13.17 -2.95 -15.81
C ASP A 53 12.58 -4.21 -15.17
N GLY A 54 11.40 -4.62 -15.64
CA GLY A 54 10.72 -5.83 -15.16
C GLY A 54 10.02 -5.67 -13.81
N ALA A 55 10.05 -4.49 -13.20
CA ALA A 55 9.29 -4.19 -12.00
C ALA A 55 7.78 -4.11 -12.29
N ALA A 56 6.96 -4.36 -11.27
CA ALA A 56 5.52 -4.31 -11.37
C ALA A 56 4.87 -3.78 -10.09
N ILE A 57 3.79 -3.02 -10.26
CA ILE A 57 2.95 -2.52 -9.17
C ILE A 57 1.69 -3.39 -9.12
N TYR A 58 1.48 -4.04 -7.99
CA TYR A 58 0.27 -4.82 -7.71
C TYR A 58 -0.75 -3.93 -7.02
N GLU A 59 -1.95 -3.88 -7.58
CA GLU A 59 -3.10 -3.21 -6.97
C GLU A 59 -3.91 -4.25 -6.18
N VAL A 60 -4.00 -4.03 -4.88
CA VAL A 60 -4.67 -4.91 -3.93
C VAL A 60 -5.87 -4.19 -3.34
N HIS A 61 -7.03 -4.83 -3.37
CA HIS A 61 -8.25 -4.35 -2.72
C HIS A 61 -8.52 -5.20 -1.50
N PHE A 62 -8.92 -4.54 -0.42
CA PHE A 62 -9.30 -5.22 0.81
C PHE A 62 -10.83 -5.21 0.95
N GLY A 63 -11.34 -6.21 1.68
CA GLY A 63 -12.74 -6.28 2.06
C GLY A 63 -13.16 -5.21 3.06
N ALA A 64 -14.23 -5.48 3.80
CA ALA A 64 -14.71 -4.58 4.86
C ALA A 64 -13.57 -4.22 5.85
N LEU A 65 -13.56 -2.98 6.31
CA LEU A 65 -12.51 -2.49 7.22
C LEU A 65 -12.57 -3.24 8.56
N ALA A 66 -11.46 -3.89 8.92
CA ALA A 66 -11.34 -4.65 10.16
C ALA A 66 -9.88 -4.64 10.66
N GLY A 67 -9.71 -4.67 11.98
CA GLY A 67 -8.40 -4.64 12.63
C GLY A 67 -7.79 -3.25 12.77
N ASP A 68 -6.61 -3.18 13.41
CA ASP A 68 -6.01 -1.90 13.82
C ASP A 68 -5.41 -1.08 12.67
N TYR A 69 -4.98 -1.78 11.63
CA TYR A 69 -4.39 -1.20 10.42
C TYR A 69 -5.26 -1.50 9.20
N ALA A 70 -6.56 -1.20 9.30
CA ALA A 70 -7.52 -1.51 8.26
C ALA A 70 -7.23 -0.73 6.97
N LYS A 71 -7.32 -1.39 5.82
CA LYS A 71 -7.00 -0.84 4.50
C LYS A 71 -8.19 -0.94 3.57
N LEU A 72 -8.23 -0.03 2.62
CA LEU A 72 -9.08 -0.11 1.44
C LEU A 72 -8.29 -0.62 0.25
N TYR A 73 -7.12 -0.03 0.03
CA TYR A 73 -6.28 -0.28 -1.14
C TYR A 73 -4.81 -0.34 -0.75
N LEU A 74 -4.03 -1.14 -1.47
CA LEU A 74 -2.58 -1.17 -1.39
C LEU A 74 -2.03 -1.26 -2.81
N PHE A 75 -1.04 -0.42 -3.10
CA PHE A 75 -0.26 -0.47 -4.33
C PHE A 75 1.16 -0.84 -3.95
N ALA A 76 1.61 -2.03 -4.33
CA ALA A 76 2.90 -2.59 -3.91
C ALA A 76 3.82 -2.79 -5.11
N GLU A 77 4.97 -2.13 -5.13
CA GLU A 77 5.97 -2.22 -6.19
C GLU A 77 6.99 -3.33 -5.88
N TYR A 78 7.13 -4.28 -6.80
CA TYR A 78 8.11 -5.36 -6.74
C TYR A 78 9.10 -5.22 -7.88
N ASP A 79 10.37 -5.55 -7.62
CA ASP A 79 11.37 -5.69 -8.67
C ASP A 79 11.15 -6.95 -9.53
N ALA A 80 11.97 -7.10 -10.57
CA ALA A 80 11.94 -8.27 -11.45
C ALA A 80 12.27 -9.59 -10.72
N ALA A 81 12.90 -9.53 -9.55
CA ALA A 81 13.18 -10.69 -8.72
C ALA A 81 12.02 -11.02 -7.77
N GLY A 82 10.96 -10.19 -7.70
CA GLY A 82 9.84 -10.40 -6.80
C GLY A 82 10.08 -9.89 -5.38
N CYS A 83 11.07 -9.03 -5.16
CA CYS A 83 11.27 -8.36 -3.88
C CYS A 83 10.46 -7.08 -3.80
N LEU A 84 9.72 -6.91 -2.70
CA LEU A 84 8.94 -5.71 -2.42
C LEU A 84 9.91 -4.54 -2.21
N LEU A 85 9.76 -3.49 -3.00
CA LEU A 85 10.57 -2.28 -2.93
C LEU A 85 9.89 -1.20 -2.10
N ARG A 86 8.64 -0.91 -2.44
CA ARG A 86 7.87 0.21 -1.90
C ARG A 86 6.39 -0.12 -1.89
N ALA A 87 5.62 0.59 -1.08
CA ALA A 87 4.17 0.45 -1.07
C ALA A 87 3.46 1.75 -0.74
N LEU A 88 2.31 1.97 -1.36
CA LEU A 88 1.36 3.02 -1.01
C LEU A 88 0.11 2.33 -0.45
N SER A 89 -0.17 2.59 0.82
CA SER A 89 -1.31 2.05 1.54
C SER A 89 -2.36 3.13 1.73
N VAL A 90 -3.62 2.79 1.47
CA VAL A 90 -4.77 3.63 1.81
C VAL A 90 -5.62 2.91 2.83
N GLY A 91 -5.73 3.48 4.02
CA GLY A 91 -6.39 2.83 5.14
C GLY A 91 -6.85 3.79 6.21
N SER A 92 -7.46 3.24 7.25
CA SER A 92 -7.86 3.97 8.45
C SER A 92 -7.43 3.19 9.67
N TYR A 93 -6.77 3.87 10.60
CA TYR A 93 -6.22 3.28 11.81
C TYR A 93 -7.18 3.48 12.98
N THR A 94 -7.36 2.49 13.84
CA THR A 94 -8.22 2.64 15.03
C THR A 94 -7.83 3.84 15.88
N ALA A 95 -6.51 4.11 16.00
CA ALA A 95 -5.98 5.24 16.74
C ALA A 95 -6.41 6.61 16.19
N THR A 96 -6.67 6.72 14.89
CA THR A 96 -7.05 7.97 14.22
C THR A 96 -8.54 8.02 13.85
N ALA A 97 -9.21 6.86 13.79
CA ALA A 97 -10.64 6.74 13.51
C ALA A 97 -11.53 7.32 14.62
N GLY A 98 -11.05 7.37 15.87
CA GLY A 98 -11.81 7.90 17.01
C GLY A 98 -11.63 9.40 17.28
N LEU A 99 -10.59 10.03 16.73
CA LEU A 99 -10.30 11.44 16.98
C LEU A 99 -11.20 12.39 16.17
N ASP A 100 -11.69 11.93 15.01
CA ASP A 100 -12.49 12.74 14.08
C ASP A 100 -14.00 12.48 14.14
N ALA A 101 -14.43 11.49 14.93
CA ALA A 101 -15.84 11.16 15.14
C ALA A 101 -16.64 12.29 15.84
N GLN A 102 -15.95 13.26 16.46
CA GLN A 102 -16.59 14.42 17.11
C GLN A 102 -16.83 15.62 16.17
N ALA A 103 -16.39 15.56 14.91
CA ALA A 103 -16.36 16.74 14.03
C ALA A 103 -17.49 16.84 13.00
N GLY A 104 -18.47 15.92 12.99
CA GLY A 104 -19.72 16.08 12.25
C GLY A 104 -19.64 15.94 10.72
N ASP A 105 -20.76 15.48 10.17
CA ASP A 105 -21.22 15.44 8.78
C ASP A 105 -20.53 14.54 7.75
N GLY A 106 -21.21 13.42 7.45
CA GLY A 106 -21.40 12.94 6.07
C GLY A 106 -20.69 11.66 5.65
N ASP A 107 -19.54 11.36 6.24
CA ASP A 107 -18.76 10.16 5.97
C ASP A 107 -18.75 9.23 7.18
N ASP A 108 -18.30 7.98 7.01
CA ASP A 108 -18.29 6.88 8.00
C ASP A 108 -17.55 7.15 9.33
N GLY A 109 -17.28 8.42 9.65
CA GLY A 109 -16.60 8.91 10.84
C GLY A 109 -15.10 8.71 10.79
N ARG A 110 -14.55 8.21 9.66
CA ARG A 110 -13.15 7.80 9.57
C ARG A 110 -12.28 8.83 8.87
N LEU A 111 -11.08 8.99 9.41
CA LEU A 111 -9.96 9.62 8.74
C LEU A 111 -9.17 8.55 7.98
N TYR A 112 -9.03 8.74 6.68
CA TYR A 112 -8.24 7.86 5.81
C TYR A 112 -6.86 8.46 5.56
N HIS A 113 -5.84 7.63 5.70
CA HIS A 113 -4.43 7.96 5.52
C HIS A 113 -3.96 7.38 4.19
N ILE A 114 -3.19 8.17 3.45
CA ILE A 114 -2.49 7.75 2.24
C ILE A 114 -1.01 7.74 2.58
N ASP A 115 -0.48 6.57 2.92
CA ASP A 115 0.88 6.42 3.42
C ASP A 115 1.78 5.75 2.38
N LEU A 116 2.97 6.30 2.21
CA LEU A 116 4.05 5.78 1.38
C LEU A 116 5.12 5.14 2.27
N TYR A 117 5.49 3.91 1.93
CA TYR A 117 6.53 3.13 2.57
C TYR A 117 7.65 2.86 1.59
N GLU A 118 8.88 3.24 1.94
CA GLU A 118 10.09 2.99 1.13
C GLU A 118 11.19 2.37 2.01
N PRO A 119 12.28 1.80 1.44
CA PRO A 119 13.23 0.96 2.18
C PRO A 119 13.83 1.57 3.46
N GLY A 120 13.82 2.90 3.61
CA GLY A 120 14.26 3.59 4.82
C GLY A 120 13.32 4.67 5.34
N SER A 121 12.11 4.82 4.78
CA SER A 121 11.21 5.93 5.09
C SER A 121 9.74 5.51 5.16
N HIS A 122 8.98 6.32 5.87
CA HIS A 122 7.52 6.31 5.89
C HIS A 122 7.03 7.75 5.87
N SER A 123 6.13 8.08 4.96
CA SER A 123 5.53 9.41 4.86
C SER A 123 4.03 9.33 4.61
N THR A 124 3.27 10.20 5.26
CA THR A 124 1.84 10.40 4.95
C THR A 124 1.74 11.43 3.83
N LEU A 125 1.29 10.99 2.65
CA LEU A 125 1.11 11.84 1.47
C LEU A 125 -0.16 12.70 1.57
N GLY A 126 -1.13 12.25 2.35
CA GLY A 126 -2.36 12.98 2.59
C GLY A 126 -3.28 12.26 3.57
N MET A 127 -4.22 13.02 4.11
CA MET A 127 -5.32 12.50 4.90
C MET A 127 -6.63 13.07 4.35
N GLN A 128 -7.68 12.27 4.35
CA GLN A 128 -8.99 12.74 3.91
C GLN A 128 -10.12 12.10 4.71
N ARG A 129 -11.20 12.88 4.87
CA ARG A 129 -12.48 12.36 5.33
C ARG A 129 -13.17 11.69 4.16
N GLY A 130 -13.90 10.63 4.50
CA GLY A 130 -14.60 9.84 3.52
C GLY A 130 -13.75 8.93 2.70
N LYS A 131 -14.41 7.88 2.22
CA LYS A 131 -13.77 6.81 1.48
C LYS A 131 -13.05 7.38 0.24
N PRO A 132 -11.71 7.27 0.16
CA PRO A 132 -10.97 7.68 -1.03
C PRO A 132 -11.46 6.99 -2.29
N LYS A 133 -11.67 7.79 -3.34
CA LYS A 133 -12.04 7.27 -4.66
C LYS A 133 -10.86 6.51 -5.25
N LEU A 134 -11.11 5.26 -5.64
CA LEU A 134 -10.06 4.36 -6.14
C LEU A 134 -9.27 4.96 -7.32
N ASP A 135 -9.94 5.56 -8.30
CA ASP A 135 -9.27 6.10 -9.49
C ASP A 135 -8.30 7.24 -9.15
N ALA A 136 -8.66 8.10 -8.18
CA ALA A 136 -7.80 9.18 -7.72
C ALA A 136 -6.56 8.64 -7.00
N VAL A 137 -6.75 7.66 -6.10
CA VAL A 137 -5.64 7.00 -5.40
C VAL A 137 -4.75 6.23 -6.37
N ARG A 138 -5.32 5.52 -7.35
CA ARG A 138 -4.56 4.80 -8.38
C ARG A 138 -3.70 5.76 -9.18
N ALA A 139 -4.25 6.89 -9.63
CA ALA A 139 -3.50 7.90 -10.37
C ALA A 139 -2.32 8.42 -9.54
N LEU A 140 -2.55 8.73 -8.26
CA LEU A 140 -1.50 9.13 -7.32
C LEU A 140 -0.42 8.06 -7.16
N ALA A 141 -0.80 6.80 -6.90
CA ALA A 141 0.15 5.71 -6.72
C ALA A 141 1.02 5.48 -7.95
N LEU A 142 0.41 5.50 -9.15
CA LEU A 142 1.14 5.36 -10.40
C LEU A 142 2.09 6.54 -10.64
N ASP A 143 1.69 7.77 -10.29
CA ASP A 143 2.56 8.93 -10.40
C ASP A 143 3.76 8.82 -9.43
N VAL A 144 3.52 8.55 -8.15
CA VAL A 144 4.56 8.38 -7.13
C VAL A 144 5.58 7.31 -7.53
N PHE A 145 5.11 6.17 -8.03
CA PHE A 145 6.02 5.08 -8.39
C PHE A 145 6.76 5.32 -9.71
N LYS A 146 6.11 5.92 -10.71
CA LYS A 146 6.74 6.19 -12.02
C LYS A 146 7.61 7.45 -12.03
N ASN A 147 7.37 8.39 -11.11
CA ASN A 147 8.05 9.68 -11.01
C ASN A 147 8.59 9.92 -9.58
N PRO A 148 9.57 9.12 -9.10
CA PRO A 148 10.04 9.18 -7.71
C PRO A 148 10.59 10.56 -7.30
N ALA A 149 11.08 11.37 -8.23
CA ALA A 149 11.52 12.74 -7.96
C ALA A 149 10.40 13.70 -7.52
N ARG A 150 9.12 13.39 -7.80
CA ARG A 150 7.97 14.20 -7.40
C ARG A 150 7.32 13.74 -6.10
N GLY A 151 7.48 12.47 -5.71
CA GLY A 151 6.91 11.92 -4.48
C GLY A 151 7.53 12.45 -3.18
N ALA A 152 8.68 13.13 -3.26
CA ALA A 152 9.34 13.77 -2.12
C ALA A 152 8.80 15.19 -1.82
N THR A 153 7.93 15.74 -2.66
CA THR A 153 7.31 17.05 -2.46
C THR A 153 5.84 16.85 -2.16
N ALA A 154 5.45 17.04 -0.89
CA ALA A 154 4.05 17.03 -0.50
C ALA A 154 3.24 18.06 -1.32
N PRO A 155 1.96 17.80 -1.63
CA PRO A 155 1.11 18.79 -2.29
C PRO A 155 0.81 19.90 -1.29
N GLY A 156 1.57 21.00 -1.36
CA GLY A 156 1.41 22.12 -0.43
C GLY A 156 2.41 23.27 -0.57
N GLU A 157 3.45 23.15 -1.40
CA GLU A 157 4.35 24.27 -1.66
C GLU A 157 3.97 24.94 -3.00
N ASP A 158 3.01 25.85 -2.91
CA ASP A 158 2.76 26.88 -3.91
C ASP A 158 4.06 27.68 -4.12
N ARG A 159 4.78 27.36 -5.19
CA ARG A 159 5.81 28.24 -5.73
C ARG A 159 5.14 29.18 -6.71
N SER A 160 4.60 30.26 -6.15
CA SER A 160 4.39 31.49 -6.89
C SER A 160 5.76 31.99 -7.35
N GLU A 161 6.01 31.89 -8.66
CA GLU A 161 6.98 32.74 -9.38
C GLU A 161 6.34 34.09 -9.71
#